data_AF-A0AAU9EZ41-F1
#
_entry.id   AF-A0AAU9EZ41-F1
#
_cell.length_a   1.000
_cell.length_b   1.000
_cell.length_c   1.000
_cell.angle_alpha   90.00
_cell.angle_beta   90.00
_cell.angle_gamma   90.00
#
_symmetry.space_group_name_H-M   'P 1'
#
loop_
_entity.id
_entity.type
_entity.pdbx_description
1 polymer ?
#
loop_
_entity_poly.entity_id
_entity_poly.type
_entity_poly.pdbx_seq_one_letter_code
_entity_poly.pdbx_strand_id
1 'polypeptide(L)'
;MCKVLKIARSTYYYEKKTIKIDSILENRIIEIFKSNRKAYGTRKIKKELSKVNMIASRKKIGKIMKKYNLISSYTIKQYKVTKS
;
A
#
# COMPACT_ATOMS: atom_id res chain seq x y z
N MET A 1 6.92 -31.50 22.60
CA MET A 1 5.83 -30.55 22.90
C MET A 1 4.71 -30.57 21.86
N CYS A 2 4.82 -29.96 20.66
CA CYS A 2 3.68 -29.85 19.73
C CYS A 2 3.10 -31.19 19.25
N LYS A 3 3.94 -32.21 18.98
CA LYS A 3 3.49 -33.58 18.62
C LYS A 3 2.71 -34.25 19.74
N VAL A 4 3.14 -34.05 21.00
CA VAL A 4 2.50 -34.61 22.20
C VAL A 4 1.13 -33.96 22.43
N LEU A 5 1.06 -32.63 22.24
CA LEU A 5 -0.17 -31.85 22.38
C LEU A 5 -1.10 -31.94 21.16
N LYS A 6 -0.74 -32.73 20.12
CA LYS A 6 -1.49 -32.86 18.85
C LYS A 6 -1.81 -31.52 18.16
N ILE A 7 -0.93 -30.53 18.27
CA ILE A 7 -1.08 -29.21 17.62
C ILE A 7 -0.06 -29.08 16.49
N ALA A 8 -0.48 -28.46 15.37
CA ALA A 8 0.42 -28.14 14.28
C ALA A 8 1.53 -27.17 14.74
N ARG A 9 2.78 -27.48 14.38
CA ARG A 9 3.97 -26.71 14.76
C ARG A 9 3.88 -25.24 14.32
N SER A 10 3.22 -24.97 13.19
CA SER A 10 2.94 -23.62 12.68
C SER A 10 2.18 -22.76 13.69
N THR A 11 1.18 -23.33 14.35
CA THR A 11 0.37 -22.66 15.37
C THR A 11 1.19 -22.31 16.60
N TYR A 12 2.04 -23.24 17.06
CA TYR A 12 2.84 -23.04 18.26
C TYR A 12 3.88 -21.93 18.11
N TYR A 13 4.50 -21.83 16.93
CA TYR A 13 5.47 -20.77 16.63
C TYR A 13 4.85 -19.55 15.94
N TYR A 14 3.52 -19.49 15.82
CA TYR A 14 2.87 -18.33 15.23
C TYR A 14 2.95 -17.15 16.20
N GLU A 15 3.61 -16.09 15.77
CA GLU A 15 3.58 -14.81 16.46
C GLU A 15 2.82 -13.80 15.60
N LYS A 16 1.75 -13.24 16.16
CA LYS A 16 0.94 -12.22 15.48
C LYS A 16 1.76 -10.94 15.35
N LYS A 17 2.29 -10.68 14.16
CA LYS A 17 2.90 -9.38 13.85
C LYS A 17 1.85 -8.27 13.97
N THR A 18 2.08 -7.34 14.89
CA THR A 18 1.31 -6.11 14.98
C THR A 18 1.66 -5.21 13.79
N ILE A 19 0.71 -4.98 12.90
CA ILE A 19 0.89 -4.02 11.81
C ILE A 19 0.77 -2.63 12.45
N LYS A 20 1.89 -1.93 12.64
CA LYS A 20 1.85 -0.50 12.98
C LYS A 20 1.24 0.25 11.80
N ILE A 21 0.00 0.72 11.99
CA ILE A 21 -0.70 1.57 11.04
C ILE A 21 -0.18 2.99 11.28
N ASP A 22 0.66 3.49 10.37
CA ASP A 22 1.12 4.87 10.39
C ASP A 22 -0.03 5.76 9.86
N SER A 23 -1.08 5.88 10.68
CA SER A 23 -2.42 6.34 10.28
C SER A 23 -2.41 7.69 9.58
N ILE A 24 -1.59 8.63 10.08
CA ILE A 24 -1.56 10.00 9.57
C ILE A 24 -1.01 10.05 8.13
N LEU A 25 0.13 9.40 7.87
CA LEU A 25 0.74 9.38 6.54
C LEU A 25 -0.13 8.61 5.54
N GLU A 26 -0.69 7.48 5.97
CA GLU A 26 -1.54 6.65 5.12
C GLU A 26 -2.82 7.41 4.72
N ASN A 27 -3.50 8.05 5.67
CA ASN A 27 -4.69 8.87 5.42
C ASN A 27 -4.35 10.03 4.48
N ARG A 28 -3.24 10.72 4.70
CA ARG A 28 -2.84 11.85 3.85
C ARG A 28 -2.57 11.44 2.41
N ILE A 29 -1.94 10.27 2.20
CA ILE A 29 -1.73 9.71 0.86
C ILE A 29 -3.07 9.40 0.18
N ILE A 30 -4.02 8.81 0.91
CA ILE A 30 -5.36 8.50 0.39
C ILE A 30 -6.10 9.78 0.00
N GLU A 31 -6.05 10.81 0.84
CA GLU A 31 -6.65 12.12 0.56
C GLU A 31 -6.09 12.76 -0.72
N ILE A 32 -4.76 12.87 -0.83
CA ILE A 32 -4.09 13.44 -2.01
C ILE A 32 -4.45 12.64 -3.28
N PHE A 33 -4.54 11.32 -3.16
CA PHE A 33 -4.87 10.45 -4.29
C PHE A 33 -6.32 10.65 -4.75
N LYS A 34 -7.26 10.77 -3.80
CA LYS A 34 -8.69 11.00 -4.09
C LYS A 34 -8.95 12.42 -4.60
N SER A 35 -8.34 13.45 -4.01
CA SER A 35 -8.52 14.85 -4.42
C SER A 35 -8.11 15.07 -5.87
N ASN A 36 -7.06 14.38 -6.31
CA ASN A 36 -6.58 14.44 -7.67
C ASN A 36 -7.21 13.36 -8.60
N ARG A 37 -8.46 12.95 -8.36
CA ARG A 37 -9.21 12.06 -9.27
C ARG A 37 -8.45 10.78 -9.66
N LYS A 38 -7.64 10.22 -8.76
CA LYS A 38 -6.85 8.99 -8.97
C LYS A 38 -5.76 9.11 -10.06
N ALA A 39 -5.39 10.32 -10.48
CA ALA A 39 -4.40 10.53 -11.55
C ALA A 39 -2.93 10.51 -11.05
N TYR A 40 -2.68 10.65 -9.74
CA TYR A 40 -1.32 10.70 -9.22
C TYR A 40 -0.76 9.32 -8.85
N GLY A 41 0.46 9.06 -9.30
CA GLY A 41 1.30 7.95 -8.82
C GLY A 41 2.33 8.42 -7.78
N THR A 42 3.22 7.50 -7.39
CA THR A 42 4.20 7.71 -6.30
C THR A 42 5.10 8.95 -6.46
N ARG A 43 5.45 9.34 -7.69
CA ARG A 43 6.27 10.55 -7.95
C ARG A 43 5.53 11.83 -7.57
N LYS A 44 4.28 11.97 -8.02
CA LYS A 44 3.48 13.19 -7.80
C LYS A 44 3.00 13.26 -6.34
N ILE A 45 2.60 12.13 -5.76
CA ILE A 45 2.24 12.07 -4.32
C ILE A 45 3.42 12.50 -3.44
N LYS A 46 4.66 12.11 -3.76
CA LYS A 46 5.84 12.58 -3.01
C LYS A 46 5.97 14.10 -3.04
N LYS A 47 5.78 14.73 -4.22
CA LYS A 47 5.84 16.19 -4.35
C LYS A 47 4.75 16.88 -3.52
N GLU A 48 3.52 16.36 -3.56
CA GLU A 48 2.42 16.91 -2.75
C GLU A 48 2.67 16.74 -1.24
N LEU A 49 3.21 15.60 -0.80
CA LEU A 49 3.58 15.40 0.60
C LEU A 49 4.66 16.38 1.06
N SER A 50 5.65 16.68 0.21
CA SER A 50 6.68 17.67 0.52
C SER A 50 6.13 19.08 0.72
N LYS A 51 5.02 19.46 0.05
CA LYS A 51 4.36 20.76 0.28
C LYS A 51 3.72 20.88 1.67
N VAL A 52 3.36 19.74 2.25
CA VAL A 52 2.73 19.65 3.59
C VAL A 52 3.79 19.30 4.65
N ASN A 53 5.09 19.49 4.35
CA ASN A 53 6.22 19.16 5.21
C ASN A 53 6.25 17.68 5.67
N MET A 54 5.61 16.77 4.92
CA MET A 54 5.67 15.34 5.18
C MET A 54 6.68 14.67 4.26
N ILE A 55 7.68 14.01 4.84
CA ILE A 55 8.74 13.35 4.09
C ILE A 55 8.48 11.84 4.06
N ALA A 56 8.26 11.30 2.86
CA ALA A 56 8.16 9.86 2.64
C ALA A 56 8.93 9.42 1.40
N SER A 57 9.56 8.23 1.49
CA SER A 57 10.24 7.63 0.34
C SER A 57 9.23 7.12 -0.69
N ARG A 58 9.61 7.10 -1.98
CA ARG A 58 8.75 6.54 -3.04
C ARG A 58 8.40 5.07 -2.79
N LYS A 59 9.31 4.31 -2.16
CA LYS A 59 9.08 2.91 -1.77
C LYS A 59 8.03 2.79 -0.66
N LYS A 60 8.06 3.66 0.35
CA LYS A 60 7.05 3.71 1.43
C LYS A 60 5.67 4.07 0.86
N ILE A 61 5.59 5.11 0.03
CA ILE A 61 4.36 5.51 -0.67
C ILE A 61 3.83 4.36 -1.53
N GLY A 62 4.69 3.68 -2.29
CA GLY A 62 4.29 2.54 -3.12
C GLY A 62 3.73 1.35 -2.31
N LYS A 63 4.31 1.06 -1.14
CA LYS A 63 3.76 0.04 -0.22
C LYS A 63 2.37 0.43 0.29
N ILE A 64 2.17 1.69 0.64
CA ILE A 64 0.87 2.21 1.10
C ILE A 64 -0.16 2.16 -0.04
N MET A 65 0.21 2.60 -1.24
CA MET A 65 -0.68 2.49 -2.41
C MET A 65 -1.10 1.05 -2.68
N LYS A 66 -0.17 0.09 -2.57
CA LYS A 66 -0.49 -1.34 -2.71
C LYS A 66 -1.38 -1.86 -1.57
N LYS A 67 -1.11 -1.46 -0.33
CA LYS A 67 -1.90 -1.84 0.86
C LYS A 67 -3.38 -1.46 0.72
N TYR A 68 -3.66 -0.31 0.11
CA TYR A 68 -5.01 0.24 -0.06
C TYR A 68 -5.57 0.11 -1.49
N ASN A 69 -4.94 -0.67 -2.37
CA ASN A 69 -5.34 -0.84 -3.77
C ASN A 69 -5.54 0.50 -4.52
N LEU A 70 -4.67 1.48 -4.27
CA LEU A 70 -4.68 2.77 -4.95
C LEU A 70 -3.99 2.63 -6.32
N ILE A 71 -4.79 2.45 -7.37
CA ILE A 71 -4.32 2.30 -8.74
C ILE A 71 -4.54 3.59 -9.51
N SER A 72 -3.46 4.18 -10.03
CA SER A 72 -3.56 5.40 -10.82
C SER A 72 -4.28 5.13 -12.15
N SER A 73 -5.13 6.06 -12.58
CA SER A 73 -5.87 5.98 -13.86
C SER A 73 -4.97 5.66 -15.06
N TYR A 74 -3.76 6.23 -15.10
CA TYR A 74 -2.77 6.00 -16.15
C TYR A 74 -2.16 4.59 -16.16
N THR A 75 -2.37 3.79 -15.11
CA THR A 75 -1.86 2.41 -15.03
C THR A 75 -2.77 1.43 -15.76
N ILE A 76 -4.03 1.81 -15.99
CA ILE A 76 -5.02 0.96 -16.64
C ILE A 76 -4.74 0.95 -18.15
N LYS A 77 -4.45 -0.24 -18.69
CA LYS A 77 -4.29 -0.43 -20.14
C LYS A 77 -5.63 -0.15 -20.83
N GLN A 78 -5.63 0.73 -21.83
CA GLN A 78 -6.85 1.12 -22.55
C GLN A 78 -7.12 0.27 -23.80
N TYR A 79 -6.12 -0.43 -24.32
CA TYR A 79 -6.27 -1.24 -25.54
C TYR A 79 -6.86 -2.62 -25.22
N LYS A 80 -7.74 -3.10 -26.10
CA LYS A 80 -8.21 -4.49 -26.08
C LYS A 80 -7.12 -5.37 -26.67
N VAL A 81 -6.73 -6.42 -25.96
CA VAL A 81 -5.80 -7.43 -26.49
C VAL A 81 -6.56 -8.25 -27.54
N THR A 82 -6.29 -8.04 -28.82
CA THR A 82 -6.72 -8.94 -29.88
C THR A 82 -5.76 -10.11 -29.94
N LYS A 83 -6.26 -11.34 -29.78
CA LYS A 83 -5.48 -12.55 -30.07
C LYS A 83 -5.41 -12.73 -31.59
N SER A 84 -4.21 -13.01 -32.09
CA SER A 84 -3.99 -13.54 -33.44
C SER A 84 -4.35 -15.02 -33.50
#